data_AF-A0A430KX41-F1
#
_entry.id   AF-A0A430KX41-F1
#
_cell.length_a   1.000
_cell.length_b   1.000
_cell.length_c   1.000
_cell.angle_alpha   90.00
_cell.angle_beta   90.00
_cell.angle_gamma   90.00
#
_symmetry.space_group_name_H-M   'P 1'
#
loop_
_entity.id
_entity.type
_entity.pdbx_description
1 polymer ?
#
loop_
_entity_poly.entity_id
_entity_poly.type
_entity_poly.pdbx_seq_one_letter_code
_entity_poly.pdbx_strand_id
1 'polypeptide(L)'
;ILEDAELTNDIGWDLVEMLISVPGSETCLETIARLGNPREVIIKVLEVLDSNSESAEAGDASASAKFITLVGMLSILHRRLQVKAPSRFLHSTLQTVYRAYNPRGAETTAAVIDLVRSLSGRKRPPLPTRQSSTKLETPFQETDISKSAPDPEADAGQSPGEPELVAKLLQSFITSILEAYVNSNSMEWASRLLEYCTPEKIVPGRPTMLQAFKQVEELQARDALVGQLVAVARDLGLSKMPSAEVKKALEAPISKNPLSVEPDPKNPDAIKLSTGGFLCLTAYRMFASDIFDADYDQPDVNIFPEHHTLLKRFLGDEPQAQIVGNPGTVEALIVIALWLNDQKRLVGPSAEKGVNFMSYHHLLTLVSVFHPSLRVRNAATVMA
;
A
#
# COMPACT_ATOMS: atom_id res chain seq x y z
N ILE A 1 19.75 -13.72 30.47
CA ILE A 1 19.94 -12.28 30.82
C ILE A 1 18.72 -11.50 30.35
N LEU A 2 18.42 -11.43 29.04
CA LEU A 2 17.25 -10.69 28.52
C LEU A 2 15.88 -11.25 28.93
N GLU A 3 15.82 -12.47 29.46
CA GLU A 3 14.58 -13.04 30.03
C GLU A 3 14.21 -12.44 31.39
N ASP A 4 15.11 -11.70 32.04
CA ASP A 4 14.80 -10.91 33.22
C ASP A 4 14.00 -9.67 32.80
N ALA A 5 12.72 -9.64 33.17
CA ALA A 5 11.81 -8.59 32.75
C ALA A 5 12.14 -7.23 33.38
N GLU A 6 12.65 -7.20 34.61
CA GLU A 6 13.01 -5.94 35.29
C GLU A 6 14.24 -5.32 34.62
N LEU A 7 15.27 -6.12 34.38
CA LEU A 7 16.46 -5.68 33.68
C LEU A 7 16.15 -5.25 32.24
N THR A 8 15.41 -6.06 31.49
CA THR A 8 15.11 -5.75 30.08
C THR A 8 14.19 -4.54 29.93
N ASN A 9 13.36 -4.24 30.93
CA ASN A 9 12.57 -3.02 30.97
C ASN A 9 13.47 -1.77 30.95
N ASP A 10 14.51 -1.76 31.78
CA ASP A 10 15.38 -0.59 31.96
C ASP A 10 16.41 -0.40 30.83
N ILE A 11 17.04 -1.49 30.37
CA ILE A 11 18.18 -1.43 29.43
C ILE A 11 17.91 -2.03 28.06
N GLY A 12 16.75 -2.66 27.85
CA GLY A 12 16.48 -3.41 26.62
C GLY A 12 16.50 -2.56 25.35
N TRP A 13 16.05 -1.30 25.44
CA TRP A 13 15.99 -0.39 24.31
C TRP A 13 17.38 -0.03 23.77
N ASP A 14 18.37 0.23 24.65
CA ASP A 14 19.76 0.55 24.27
C ASP A 14 20.41 -0.57 23.43
N LEU A 15 20.00 -1.82 23.66
CA LEU A 15 20.58 -2.98 22.99
C LEU A 15 20.09 -3.15 21.55
N VAL A 16 18.99 -2.50 21.14
CA VAL A 16 18.38 -2.67 19.81
C VAL A 16 19.36 -2.33 18.70
N GLU A 17 20.02 -1.17 18.79
CA GLU A 17 20.97 -0.69 17.78
C GLU A 17 22.20 -1.58 17.65
N MET A 18 22.66 -2.16 18.76
CA MET A 18 23.79 -3.09 18.75
C MET A 18 23.39 -4.44 18.17
N LEU A 19 22.26 -4.99 18.62
CA LEU A 19 21.83 -6.34 18.26
C LEU A 19 21.37 -6.46 16.81
N ILE A 20 20.78 -5.41 16.23
CA ILE A 20 20.26 -5.46 14.85
C ILE A 20 21.32 -5.76 13.79
N SER A 21 22.60 -5.53 14.08
CA SER A 21 23.72 -5.85 13.19
C SER A 21 24.39 -7.19 13.52
N VAL A 22 23.95 -7.89 14.57
CA VAL A 22 24.48 -9.19 14.99
C VAL A 22 23.65 -10.32 14.34
N PRO A 23 24.25 -11.19 13.51
CA PRO A 23 23.53 -12.31 12.92
C PRO A 23 22.96 -13.26 13.98
N GLY A 24 21.71 -13.69 13.83
CA GLY A 24 21.06 -14.63 14.77
C GLY A 24 20.51 -13.96 16.04
N SER A 25 20.51 -12.62 16.11
CA SER A 25 20.01 -11.87 17.27
C SER A 25 18.49 -11.67 17.31
N GLU A 26 17.76 -12.22 16.33
CA GLU A 26 16.33 -11.98 16.15
C GLU A 26 15.52 -12.41 17.38
N THR A 27 15.91 -13.52 18.02
CA THR A 27 15.27 -14.00 19.25
C THR A 27 15.51 -13.09 20.45
N CYS A 28 16.69 -12.45 20.53
CA CYS A 28 17.00 -11.42 21.53
C CYS A 28 16.16 -10.16 21.29
N LEU A 29 16.05 -9.73 20.03
CA LEU A 29 15.23 -8.58 19.64
C LEU A 29 13.73 -8.83 19.87
N GLU A 30 13.24 -10.03 19.63
CA GLU A 30 11.87 -10.44 20.00
C GLU A 30 11.67 -10.35 21.52
N THR A 31 12.63 -10.83 22.29
CA THR A 31 12.58 -10.80 23.76
C THR A 31 12.55 -9.35 24.27
N ILE A 32 13.35 -8.46 23.69
CA ILE A 32 13.31 -7.03 23.98
C ILE A 32 11.94 -6.44 23.61
N ALA A 33 11.39 -6.79 22.45
CA ALA A 33 10.07 -6.32 22.03
C ALA A 33 8.94 -6.82 22.96
N ARG A 34 9.10 -8.01 23.58
CA ARG A 34 8.14 -8.60 24.53
C ARG A 34 8.26 -8.07 25.96
N LEU A 35 9.48 -7.80 26.42
CA LEU A 35 9.75 -7.51 27.84
C LEU A 35 10.18 -6.07 28.12
N GLY A 36 10.79 -5.37 27.15
CA GLY A 36 11.27 -4.01 27.33
C GLY A 36 10.15 -2.98 27.45
N ASN A 37 10.48 -1.76 27.90
CA ASN A 37 9.54 -0.64 27.90
C ASN A 37 9.07 -0.33 26.47
N PRO A 38 7.77 -0.48 26.15
CA PRO A 38 7.30 -0.34 24.78
C PRO A 38 7.50 1.08 24.23
N ARG A 39 7.46 2.12 25.07
CA ARG A 39 7.61 3.52 24.64
C ARG A 39 9.04 3.79 24.16
N GLU A 40 10.02 3.46 25.00
CA GLU A 40 11.44 3.64 24.72
C GLU A 40 11.90 2.76 23.55
N VAL A 41 11.47 1.48 23.55
CA VAL A 41 11.84 0.55 22.47
C VAL A 41 11.25 1.00 21.13
N ILE A 42 10.01 1.52 21.07
CA ILE A 42 9.46 2.07 19.82
C ILE A 42 10.34 3.24 19.34
N ILE A 43 10.63 4.21 20.20
CA ILE A 43 11.44 5.38 19.83
C ILE A 43 12.79 4.95 19.28
N LYS A 44 13.46 4.01 19.96
CA LYS A 44 14.76 3.49 19.53
C LYS A 44 14.68 2.71 18.22
N VAL A 45 13.64 1.91 18.03
CA VAL A 45 13.41 1.21 16.75
C VAL A 45 13.20 2.21 15.61
N LEU A 46 12.47 3.31 15.83
CA LEU A 46 12.28 4.35 14.82
C LEU A 46 13.59 5.08 14.50
N GLU A 47 14.39 5.43 15.51
CA GLU A 47 15.73 6.03 15.34
C GLU A 47 16.64 5.13 14.49
N VAL A 48 16.67 3.84 14.79
CA VAL A 48 17.48 2.85 14.07
C VAL A 48 16.95 2.64 12.64
N LEU A 49 15.64 2.64 12.42
CA LEU A 49 15.04 2.57 11.08
C LEU A 49 15.43 3.77 10.22
N ASP A 50 15.28 5.00 10.75
CA ASP A 50 15.62 6.22 10.03
C ASP A 50 17.13 6.25 9.70
N SER A 51 17.99 5.93 10.68
CA SER A 51 19.45 5.90 10.48
C SER A 51 19.88 4.88 9.42
N ASN A 52 19.30 3.68 9.43
CA ASN A 52 19.60 2.68 8.40
C ASN A 52 19.10 3.12 7.02
N SER A 53 17.96 3.82 6.93
CA SER A 53 17.40 4.26 5.66
C SER A 53 18.28 5.29 4.93
N GLU A 54 18.95 6.17 5.65
CA GLU A 54 19.86 7.17 5.08
C GLU A 54 21.16 6.55 4.55
N SER A 55 21.57 5.42 5.14
CA SER A 55 22.82 4.73 4.81
C SER A 55 22.68 3.61 3.76
N ALA A 56 21.45 3.19 3.46
CA ALA A 56 21.19 2.03 2.62
C ALA A 56 21.23 2.37 1.11
N GLU A 57 22.03 1.63 0.34
CA GLU A 57 21.93 1.64 -1.12
C GLU A 57 20.78 0.76 -1.61
N ALA A 58 20.21 1.12 -2.77
CA ALA A 58 19.10 0.40 -3.36
C ALA A 58 19.48 -1.06 -3.70
N GLY A 59 18.91 -2.02 -2.96
CA GLY A 59 19.17 -3.45 -3.14
C GLY A 59 20.04 -4.09 -2.06
N ASP A 60 20.38 -3.37 -0.99
CA ASP A 60 21.06 -3.97 0.15
C ASP A 60 20.14 -4.98 0.89
N ALA A 61 20.49 -6.26 0.77
CA ALA A 61 19.81 -7.35 1.46
C ALA A 61 19.93 -7.22 2.99
N SER A 62 21.04 -6.65 3.49
CA SER A 62 21.25 -6.40 4.92
C SER A 62 20.26 -5.36 5.43
N ALA A 63 20.14 -4.20 4.75
CA ALA A 63 19.15 -3.19 5.08
C ALA A 63 17.70 -3.74 5.06
N SER A 64 17.39 -4.60 4.09
CA SER A 64 16.06 -5.23 3.99
C SER A 64 15.78 -6.17 5.18
N ALA A 65 16.74 -7.01 5.57
CA ALA A 65 16.61 -7.89 6.74
C ALA A 65 16.45 -7.11 8.05
N LYS A 66 17.23 -6.03 8.21
CA LYS A 66 17.10 -5.11 9.37
C LYS A 66 15.71 -4.46 9.41
N PHE A 67 15.24 -3.92 8.29
CA PHE A 67 13.91 -3.34 8.18
C PHE A 67 12.82 -4.32 8.59
N ILE A 68 12.86 -5.54 8.03
CA ILE A 68 11.88 -6.60 8.31
C ILE A 68 11.84 -6.95 9.80
N THR A 69 13.01 -7.09 10.43
CA THR A 69 13.13 -7.40 11.87
C THR A 69 12.57 -6.27 12.73
N LEU A 70 12.94 -5.02 12.46
CA LEU A 70 12.48 -3.85 13.20
C LEU A 70 10.96 -3.64 13.06
N VAL A 71 10.40 -3.82 11.86
CA VAL A 71 8.94 -3.80 11.62
C VAL A 71 8.22 -4.93 12.35
N GLY A 72 8.84 -6.11 12.43
CA GLY A 72 8.34 -7.22 13.26
C GLY A 72 8.28 -6.84 14.75
N MET A 73 9.31 -6.18 15.29
CA MET A 73 9.30 -5.68 16.66
C MET A 73 8.16 -4.69 16.90
N LEU A 74 7.95 -3.73 15.98
CA LEU A 74 6.86 -2.74 16.06
C LEU A 74 5.49 -3.42 16.15
N SER A 75 5.30 -4.55 15.47
CA SER A 75 4.05 -5.32 15.52
C SER A 75 3.74 -5.89 16.92
N ILE A 76 4.76 -6.17 17.73
CA ILE A 76 4.62 -6.60 19.13
C ILE A 76 4.40 -5.36 20.02
N LEU A 77 5.25 -4.35 19.88
CA LEU A 77 5.31 -3.18 20.75
C LEU A 77 4.02 -2.37 20.73
N HIS A 78 3.46 -2.09 19.54
CA HIS A 78 2.21 -1.33 19.42
C HIS A 78 0.99 -2.04 20.02
N ARG A 79 1.03 -3.39 20.14
CA ARG A 79 -0.03 -4.14 20.83
C ARG A 79 0.09 -4.08 22.35
N ARG A 80 1.30 -3.81 22.86
CA ARG A 80 1.58 -3.65 24.29
C ARG A 80 1.35 -2.22 24.77
N LEU A 81 1.58 -1.24 23.91
CA LEU A 81 1.53 0.19 24.22
C LEU A 81 0.16 0.63 24.75
N GLN A 82 0.14 1.22 25.94
CA GLN A 82 -1.04 1.78 26.61
C GLN A 82 -0.82 3.25 26.96
N VAL A 83 -1.12 4.11 25.99
CA VAL A 83 -1.00 5.58 26.09
C VAL A 83 -2.36 6.26 25.90
N LYS A 84 -2.50 7.51 26.36
CA LYS A 84 -3.70 8.32 26.13
C LYS A 84 -3.97 8.64 24.65
N ALA A 85 -2.93 8.76 23.84
CA ALA A 85 -3.01 9.16 22.44
C ALA A 85 -2.17 8.21 21.54
N PRO A 86 -2.59 6.95 21.37
CA PRO A 86 -1.86 5.95 20.58
C PRO A 86 -1.67 6.37 19.11
N SER A 87 -2.58 7.18 18.57
CA SER A 87 -2.48 7.73 17.22
C SER A 87 -1.17 8.50 16.96
N ARG A 88 -0.58 9.15 17.98
CA ARG A 88 0.68 9.90 17.83
C ARG A 88 1.88 8.98 17.63
N PHE A 89 2.01 7.94 18.46
CA PHE A 89 3.04 6.91 18.30
C PHE A 89 2.87 6.14 17.00
N LEU A 90 1.61 5.86 16.64
CA LEU A 90 1.30 5.20 15.37
C LEU A 90 1.70 6.09 14.19
N HIS A 91 1.35 7.37 14.21
CA HIS A 91 1.67 8.31 13.14
C HIS A 91 3.18 8.39 12.87
N SER A 92 4.00 8.61 13.92
CA SER A 92 5.46 8.63 13.78
C SER A 92 5.98 7.29 13.24
N THR A 93 5.45 6.18 13.75
CA THR A 93 5.83 4.84 13.28
C THR A 93 5.55 4.65 11.79
N LEU A 94 4.32 4.95 11.35
CA LEU A 94 3.93 4.78 9.95
C LEU A 94 4.74 5.68 9.02
N GLN A 95 5.08 6.89 9.45
CA GLN A 95 5.89 7.83 8.69
C GLN A 95 7.34 7.33 8.53
N THR A 96 7.99 6.89 9.61
CA THR A 96 9.35 6.33 9.56
C THR A 96 9.38 5.02 8.78
N VAL A 97 8.43 4.11 9.00
CA VAL A 97 8.33 2.86 8.22
C VAL A 97 8.13 3.15 6.73
N TYR A 98 7.29 4.13 6.36
CA TYR A 98 7.10 4.51 4.96
C TYR A 98 8.38 5.07 4.32
N ARG A 99 9.17 5.86 5.05
CA ARG A 99 10.45 6.41 4.56
C ARG A 99 11.51 5.33 4.36
N ALA A 100 11.60 4.38 5.30
CA ALA A 100 12.56 3.28 5.24
C ALA A 100 12.11 2.12 4.32
N TYR A 101 10.87 2.14 3.82
CA TYR A 101 10.30 1.08 3.01
C TYR A 101 10.92 1.01 1.62
N ASN A 102 11.46 -0.15 1.26
CA ASN A 102 11.85 -0.48 -0.11
C ASN A 102 10.68 -1.15 -0.87
N PRO A 103 10.03 -0.47 -1.83
CA PRO A 103 8.88 -1.03 -2.56
C PRO A 103 9.22 -2.10 -3.59
N ARG A 104 10.51 -2.33 -3.91
CA ARG A 104 10.95 -3.42 -4.80
C ARG A 104 11.20 -4.74 -4.05
N GLY A 105 11.34 -4.69 -2.73
CA GLY A 105 11.56 -5.86 -1.89
C GLY A 105 10.24 -6.58 -1.60
N ALA A 106 10.12 -7.83 -2.02
CA ALA A 106 8.92 -8.62 -1.75
C ALA A 106 8.70 -8.85 -0.23
N GLU A 107 9.79 -9.13 0.48
CA GLU A 107 9.79 -9.39 1.92
C GLU A 107 9.51 -8.14 2.75
N THR A 108 10.03 -6.97 2.34
CA THR A 108 9.74 -5.69 3.00
C THR A 108 8.27 -5.33 2.86
N THR A 109 7.64 -5.56 1.69
CA THR A 109 6.20 -5.39 1.50
C THR A 109 5.40 -6.36 2.37
N ALA A 110 5.82 -7.63 2.46
CA ALA A 110 5.18 -8.62 3.32
C ALA A 110 5.21 -8.21 4.81
N ALA A 111 6.36 -7.73 5.30
CA ALA A 111 6.51 -7.25 6.67
C ALA A 111 5.57 -6.06 6.98
N VAL A 112 5.43 -5.11 6.05
CA VAL A 112 4.49 -3.98 6.19
C VAL A 112 3.03 -4.45 6.21
N ILE A 113 2.66 -5.39 5.33
CA ILE A 113 1.32 -5.99 5.32
C ILE A 113 1.00 -6.61 6.69
N ASP A 114 1.95 -7.34 7.26
CA ASP A 114 1.77 -8.00 8.55
C ASP A 114 1.72 -7.03 9.72
N LEU A 115 2.51 -5.95 9.69
CA LEU A 115 2.39 -4.84 10.63
C LEU A 115 0.95 -4.29 10.62
N VAL A 116 0.41 -3.94 9.45
CA VAL A 116 -0.94 -3.38 9.36
C VAL A 116 -2.00 -4.38 9.81
N ARG A 117 -1.85 -5.68 9.47
CA ARG A 117 -2.74 -6.73 9.97
C ARG A 117 -2.72 -6.81 11.49
N SER A 118 -1.52 -6.81 12.10
CA SER A 118 -1.34 -6.82 13.56
C SER A 118 -2.04 -5.64 14.23
N LEU A 119 -1.89 -4.44 13.66
CA LEU A 119 -2.47 -3.20 14.19
C LEU A 119 -3.99 -3.09 13.96
N SER A 120 -4.52 -3.70 12.90
CA SER A 120 -5.96 -3.67 12.59
C SER A 120 -6.83 -4.52 13.52
N GLY A 121 -6.23 -5.41 14.31
CA GLY A 121 -6.92 -6.33 15.24
C GLY A 121 -7.79 -7.40 14.58
N ARG A 122 -7.90 -7.42 13.24
CA ARG A 122 -8.74 -8.38 12.50
C ARG A 122 -7.94 -9.66 12.19
N LYS A 123 -8.00 -10.63 13.10
CA LYS A 123 -7.53 -12.01 12.85
C LYS A 123 -8.50 -12.74 11.92
N ARG A 124 -8.40 -12.51 10.60
CA ARG A 124 -9.02 -13.42 9.63
C ARG A 124 -8.09 -14.63 9.45
N PRO A 125 -8.62 -15.87 9.34
CA PRO A 125 -7.83 -16.98 8.84
C PRO A 125 -7.28 -16.59 7.47
N PRO A 126 -6.01 -16.90 7.15
CA PRO A 126 -5.48 -16.68 5.82
C PRO A 126 -6.42 -17.34 4.81
N LEU A 127 -6.82 -16.57 3.77
CA LEU A 127 -7.65 -17.11 2.71
C LEU A 127 -6.98 -18.37 2.15
N PRO A 128 -7.74 -19.44 1.80
CA PRO A 128 -7.18 -20.59 1.12
C PRO A 128 -6.56 -20.08 -0.19
N THR A 129 -5.23 -20.04 -0.23
CA THR A 129 -4.50 -19.55 -1.39
C THR A 129 -4.68 -20.56 -2.51
N ARG A 130 -5.20 -20.11 -3.66
CA ARG A 130 -5.18 -20.89 -4.90
C ARG A 130 -3.73 -21.35 -5.12
N GLN A 131 -3.56 -22.62 -5.52
CA GLN A 131 -2.31 -23.36 -5.59
C GLN A 131 -1.12 -22.47 -6.01
N SER A 132 -0.03 -22.54 -5.25
CA SER A 132 1.17 -21.67 -5.24
C SER A 132 1.03 -20.33 -4.51
N SER A 133 1.10 -20.35 -3.16
CA SER A 133 1.48 -19.17 -2.39
C SER A 133 2.94 -19.26 -1.96
N THR A 134 3.75 -18.35 -2.49
CA THR A 134 4.98 -17.89 -1.85
C THR A 134 4.59 -17.18 -0.55
N LYS A 135 4.33 -17.94 0.52
CA LYS A 135 4.29 -17.37 1.86
C LYS A 135 5.71 -16.92 2.18
N LEU A 136 5.91 -15.60 2.15
CA LEU A 136 7.15 -15.01 2.64
C LEU A 136 7.08 -15.08 4.16
N GLU A 137 8.03 -15.77 4.77
CA GLU A 137 8.15 -15.82 6.22
C GLU A 137 8.58 -14.43 6.71
N THR A 138 7.79 -13.85 7.59
CA THR A 138 8.14 -12.61 8.28
C THR A 138 8.43 -12.93 9.74
N PRO A 139 9.47 -12.32 10.34
CA PRO A 139 9.83 -12.58 11.73
C PRO A 139 8.66 -12.30 12.69
N PHE A 140 8.62 -13.09 13.76
CA PHE A 140 7.77 -12.86 14.93
C PHE A 140 6.25 -13.02 14.71
N GLN A 141 5.78 -13.55 13.57
CA GLN A 141 4.35 -13.83 13.34
C GLN A 141 3.72 -14.76 14.40
N GLU A 142 4.48 -15.75 14.89
CA GLU A 142 4.02 -16.76 15.85
C GLU A 142 4.25 -16.37 17.32
N THR A 143 4.65 -15.12 17.58
CA THR A 143 5.00 -14.67 18.93
C THR A 143 3.81 -14.81 19.89
N ASP A 144 4.02 -15.54 20.98
CA ASP A 144 3.03 -15.72 22.04
C ASP A 144 2.93 -14.45 22.90
N ILE A 145 1.93 -13.62 22.59
CA ILE A 145 1.66 -12.35 23.28
C ILE A 145 1.38 -12.57 24.77
N SER A 146 0.91 -13.76 25.18
CA SER A 146 0.66 -14.04 26.60
C SER A 146 1.94 -14.02 27.45
N LYS A 147 3.10 -14.14 26.81
CA LYS A 147 4.43 -14.06 27.44
C LYS A 147 5.05 -12.65 27.38
N SER A 148 4.28 -11.65 26.99
CA SER A 148 4.74 -10.25 26.96
C SER A 148 4.49 -9.58 28.31
N ALA A 149 5.44 -8.73 28.73
CA ALA A 149 5.25 -7.88 29.90
C ALA A 149 4.20 -6.79 29.60
N PRO A 150 3.45 -6.31 30.61
CA PRO A 150 2.56 -5.16 30.44
C PRO A 150 3.36 -3.88 30.10
N ASP A 151 2.65 -2.82 29.72
CA ASP A 151 3.25 -1.47 29.64
C ASP A 151 3.48 -0.95 31.08
N PRO A 152 4.74 -0.72 31.50
CA PRO A 152 5.04 -0.21 32.84
C PRO A 152 4.51 1.22 33.06
N GLU A 153 4.31 1.98 32.00
CA GLU A 153 3.82 3.36 32.01
C GLU A 153 2.37 3.44 31.50
N ALA A 154 1.57 2.40 31.75
CA ALA A 154 0.20 2.35 31.28
C ALA A 154 -0.63 3.55 31.77
N ASP A 155 -1.18 4.31 30.84
CA ASP A 155 -2.13 5.38 31.13
C ASP A 155 -3.55 4.83 31.24
N ALA A 156 -4.31 5.32 32.24
CA ALA A 156 -5.72 4.97 32.39
C ALA A 156 -6.58 5.62 31.29
N GLY A 157 -6.96 4.80 30.30
CA GLY A 157 -7.94 5.16 29.26
C GLY A 157 -7.36 5.88 28.05
N GLN A 158 -8.12 5.85 26.94
CA GLN A 158 -7.79 6.51 25.68
C GLN A 158 -8.56 7.81 25.51
N SER A 159 -7.93 8.78 24.84
CA SER A 159 -8.58 10.02 24.44
C SER A 159 -9.77 9.73 23.51
N PRO A 160 -10.83 10.55 23.54
CA PRO A 160 -11.96 10.37 22.63
C PRO A 160 -11.50 10.53 21.17
N GLY A 161 -12.00 9.68 20.27
CA GLY A 161 -11.69 9.73 18.83
C GLY A 161 -10.45 8.95 18.39
N GLU A 162 -9.66 8.38 19.31
CA GLU A 162 -8.45 7.61 18.97
C GLU A 162 -8.69 6.43 18.01
N PRO A 163 -9.75 5.60 18.16
CA PRO A 163 -10.00 4.51 17.23
C PRO A 163 -10.23 4.97 15.78
N GLU A 164 -10.86 6.13 15.60
CA GLU A 164 -11.10 6.72 14.28
C GLU A 164 -9.80 7.23 13.66
N LEU A 165 -8.98 7.95 14.44
CA LEU A 165 -7.66 8.40 14.01
C LEU A 165 -6.77 7.24 13.60
N VAL A 166 -6.71 6.19 14.42
CA VAL A 166 -5.95 4.97 14.11
C VAL A 166 -6.44 4.33 12.81
N ALA A 167 -7.77 4.21 12.63
CA ALA A 167 -8.31 3.65 11.40
C ALA A 167 -7.93 4.48 10.16
N LYS A 168 -8.04 5.81 10.22
CA LYS A 168 -7.67 6.70 9.11
C LYS A 168 -6.17 6.70 8.83
N LEU A 169 -5.32 6.66 9.85
CA LEU A 169 -3.88 6.52 9.70
C LEU A 169 -3.51 5.22 8.98
N LEU A 170 -4.10 4.09 9.37
CA LEU A 170 -3.86 2.80 8.72
C LEU A 170 -4.37 2.79 7.27
N GLN A 171 -5.53 3.39 6.98
CA GLN A 171 -6.06 3.54 5.63
C GLN A 171 -5.16 4.43 4.75
N SER A 172 -4.68 5.55 5.29
CA SER A 172 -3.74 6.45 4.62
C SER A 172 -2.44 5.72 4.30
N PHE A 173 -1.89 5.01 5.28
CA PHE A 173 -0.65 4.27 5.12
C PHE A 173 -0.75 3.11 4.12
N ILE A 174 -1.78 2.27 4.18
CA ILE A 174 -1.91 1.15 3.23
C ILE A 174 -2.09 1.64 1.79
N THR A 175 -2.77 2.77 1.59
CA THR A 175 -2.89 3.36 0.24
C THR A 175 -1.56 3.92 -0.24
N SER A 176 -0.78 4.60 0.61
CA SER A 176 0.58 5.03 0.27
C SER A 176 1.53 3.86 -0.06
N ILE A 177 1.46 2.76 0.69
CA ILE A 177 2.27 1.55 0.42
C ILE A 177 1.87 0.92 -0.91
N LEU A 178 0.58 0.82 -1.20
CA LEU A 178 0.08 0.31 -2.49
C LEU A 178 0.56 1.17 -3.65
N GLU A 179 0.50 2.50 -3.52
CA GLU A 179 1.03 3.43 -4.53
C GLU A 179 2.53 3.21 -4.78
N ALA A 180 3.34 3.21 -3.72
CA ALA A 180 4.78 3.04 -3.82
C ALA A 180 5.14 1.68 -4.44
N TYR A 181 4.45 0.62 -4.04
CA TYR A 181 4.64 -0.73 -4.57
C TYR A 181 4.31 -0.81 -6.07
N VAL A 182 3.13 -0.34 -6.48
CA VAL A 182 2.67 -0.40 -7.87
C VAL A 182 3.51 0.51 -8.78
N ASN A 183 3.97 1.66 -8.30
CA ASN A 183 4.89 2.51 -9.06
C ASN A 183 6.29 1.91 -9.23
N SER A 184 6.69 0.99 -8.35
CA SER A 184 8.02 0.38 -8.38
C SER A 184 8.06 -0.98 -9.06
N ASN A 185 6.89 -1.59 -9.31
CA ASN A 185 6.75 -2.92 -9.88
C ASN A 185 5.82 -2.89 -11.09
N SER A 186 6.23 -3.51 -12.19
CA SER A 186 5.41 -3.57 -13.40
C SER A 186 4.30 -4.61 -13.22
N MET A 187 3.07 -4.14 -13.04
CA MET A 187 1.89 -4.99 -12.82
C MET A 187 1.19 -5.41 -14.12
N GLU A 188 1.40 -4.66 -15.21
CA GLU A 188 0.95 -5.02 -16.56
C GLU A 188 -0.57 -5.24 -16.62
N TRP A 189 -1.32 -4.55 -15.77
CA TRP A 189 -2.77 -4.61 -15.71
C TRP A 189 -3.39 -4.13 -17.03
N ALA A 190 -2.85 -3.07 -17.64
CA ALA A 190 -3.40 -2.52 -18.86
C ALA A 190 -3.25 -3.49 -20.04
N SER A 191 -2.11 -4.16 -20.16
CA SER A 191 -1.86 -5.13 -21.22
C SER A 191 -2.68 -6.40 -21.03
N ARG A 192 -2.77 -6.91 -19.80
CA ARG A 192 -3.62 -8.07 -19.46
C ARG A 192 -5.10 -7.80 -19.71
N LEU A 193 -5.59 -6.61 -19.35
CA LEU A 193 -6.97 -6.22 -19.60
C LEU A 193 -7.25 -6.07 -21.10
N LEU A 194 -6.33 -5.45 -21.85
CA LEU A 194 -6.47 -5.32 -23.30
C LEU A 194 -6.51 -6.68 -24.01
N GLU A 195 -5.65 -7.63 -23.60
CA GLU A 195 -5.67 -9.01 -24.10
C GLU A 195 -7.01 -9.70 -23.83
N TYR A 196 -7.65 -9.41 -22.69
CA TYR A 196 -8.95 -9.94 -22.34
C TYR A 196 -10.09 -9.32 -23.15
N CYS A 197 -10.13 -7.99 -23.28
CA CYS A 197 -11.18 -7.27 -23.99
C CYS A 197 -11.08 -7.41 -25.52
N THR A 198 -9.86 -7.64 -26.06
CA THR A 198 -9.61 -7.74 -27.51
C THR A 198 -8.80 -9.00 -27.88
N PRO A 199 -9.34 -10.20 -27.64
CA PRO A 199 -8.62 -11.46 -27.88
C PRO A 199 -8.25 -11.66 -29.36
N GLU A 200 -9.00 -11.05 -30.29
CA GLU A 200 -8.73 -11.09 -31.73
C GLU A 200 -7.45 -10.35 -32.14
N LYS A 201 -6.93 -9.47 -31.28
CA LYS A 201 -5.68 -8.72 -31.52
C LYS A 201 -4.44 -9.40 -30.94
N ILE A 202 -4.60 -10.56 -30.30
CA ILE A 202 -3.48 -11.33 -29.76
C ILE A 202 -2.65 -11.92 -30.91
N VAL A 203 -1.34 -11.67 -30.88
CA VAL A 203 -0.41 -12.18 -31.89
C VAL A 203 -0.19 -13.69 -31.70
N PRO A 204 -0.53 -14.54 -32.69
CA PRO A 204 -0.33 -15.98 -32.58
C PRO A 204 1.13 -16.35 -32.32
N GLY A 205 1.36 -17.30 -31.41
CA GLY A 205 2.70 -17.84 -31.10
C GLY A 205 3.56 -16.98 -30.16
N ARG A 206 3.06 -15.82 -29.70
CA ARG A 206 3.73 -15.04 -28.63
C ARG A 206 3.03 -15.29 -27.28
N PRO A 207 3.78 -15.49 -26.19
CA PRO A 207 3.18 -15.61 -24.86
C PRO A 207 2.53 -14.29 -24.47
N THR A 208 1.31 -14.37 -23.97
CA THR A 208 0.54 -13.20 -23.52
C THR A 208 0.94 -12.80 -22.10
N MET A 209 0.63 -11.57 -21.69
CA MET A 209 0.86 -11.14 -20.31
C MET A 209 -0.05 -11.87 -19.33
N LEU A 210 -1.27 -12.22 -19.74
CA LEU A 210 -2.13 -13.12 -18.97
C LEU A 210 -1.49 -14.50 -18.73
N GLN A 211 -0.76 -15.04 -19.71
CA GLN A 211 -0.01 -16.29 -19.55
C GLN A 211 1.24 -16.10 -18.68
N ALA A 212 1.99 -15.03 -18.90
CA ALA A 212 3.20 -14.73 -18.13
C ALA A 212 2.91 -14.63 -16.62
N PHE A 213 1.87 -13.90 -16.23
CA PHE A 213 1.44 -13.79 -14.82
C PHE A 213 0.87 -15.09 -14.24
N LYS A 214 0.53 -16.07 -15.08
CA LYS A 214 0.12 -17.42 -14.65
C LYS A 214 1.28 -18.41 -14.56
N GLN A 215 2.43 -18.14 -15.18
CA GLN A 215 3.50 -19.13 -15.35
C GLN A 215 4.84 -18.70 -14.74
N VAL A 216 5.08 -17.41 -14.59
CA VAL A 216 6.34 -16.88 -14.06
C VAL A 216 6.17 -16.61 -12.57
N GLU A 217 6.95 -17.31 -11.74
CA GLU A 217 6.86 -17.26 -10.28
C GLU A 217 7.03 -15.84 -9.72
N GLU A 218 7.98 -15.07 -10.23
CA GLU A 218 8.19 -13.68 -9.80
C GLU A 218 6.96 -12.79 -10.05
N LEU A 219 6.27 -12.98 -11.17
CA LEU A 219 5.07 -12.22 -11.51
C LEU A 219 3.87 -12.67 -10.66
N GLN A 220 3.77 -13.97 -10.39
CA GLN A 220 2.77 -14.52 -9.46
C GLN A 220 2.97 -13.96 -8.05
N ALA A 221 4.22 -13.91 -7.55
CA ALA A 221 4.54 -13.34 -6.25
C ALA A 221 4.16 -11.85 -6.18
N ARG A 222 4.38 -11.09 -7.25
CA ARG A 222 3.97 -9.68 -7.34
C ARG A 222 2.45 -9.53 -7.29
N ASP A 223 1.71 -10.31 -8.06
CA ASP A 223 0.24 -10.34 -8.04
C ASP A 223 -0.29 -10.73 -6.65
N ALA A 224 0.34 -11.71 -6.00
CA ALA A 224 -0.02 -12.14 -4.66
C ALA A 224 0.15 -11.02 -3.62
N LEU A 225 1.24 -10.25 -3.68
CA LEU A 225 1.46 -9.11 -2.78
C LEU A 225 0.42 -8.00 -2.98
N VAL A 226 0.07 -7.64 -4.23
CA VAL A 226 -1.04 -6.70 -4.48
C VAL A 226 -2.35 -7.23 -3.92
N GLY A 227 -2.67 -8.50 -4.18
CA GLY A 227 -3.87 -9.12 -3.64
C GLY A 227 -3.93 -9.06 -2.11
N GLN A 228 -2.80 -9.23 -1.44
CA GLN A 228 -2.68 -9.08 0.01
C GLN A 228 -2.84 -7.62 0.48
N LEU A 229 -2.23 -6.64 -0.19
CA LEU A 229 -2.41 -5.21 0.10
C LEU A 229 -3.88 -4.80 -0.05
N VAL A 230 -4.54 -5.23 -1.12
CA VAL A 230 -5.96 -4.98 -1.38
C VAL A 230 -6.84 -5.67 -0.33
N ALA A 231 -6.49 -6.89 0.11
CA ALA A 231 -7.19 -7.57 1.18
C ALA A 231 -7.08 -6.81 2.51
N VAL A 232 -5.90 -6.27 2.85
CA VAL A 232 -5.72 -5.44 4.04
C VAL A 232 -6.51 -4.12 3.92
N ALA A 233 -6.46 -3.45 2.77
CA ALA A 233 -7.26 -2.25 2.50
C ALA A 233 -8.77 -2.51 2.67
N ARG A 234 -9.26 -3.65 2.17
CA ARG A 234 -10.64 -4.14 2.38
C ARG A 234 -10.92 -4.32 3.87
N ASP A 235 -10.02 -4.95 4.60
CA ASP A 235 -10.16 -5.21 6.02
C ASP A 235 -10.08 -3.91 6.85
N LEU A 236 -9.53 -2.82 6.32
CA LEU A 236 -9.61 -1.48 6.90
C LEU A 236 -10.88 -0.70 6.50
N GLY A 237 -11.79 -1.32 5.73
CA GLY A 237 -13.08 -0.74 5.37
C GLY A 237 -13.12 -0.03 4.02
N LEU A 238 -11.99 0.07 3.29
CA LEU A 238 -11.93 0.79 2.01
C LEU A 238 -12.76 0.12 0.89
N SER A 239 -13.14 -1.15 1.06
CA SER A 239 -14.01 -1.86 0.11
C SER A 239 -15.49 -1.59 0.30
N LYS A 240 -15.88 -1.17 1.51
CA LYS A 240 -17.28 -0.94 1.87
C LYS A 240 -17.70 0.51 1.63
N MET A 241 -16.80 1.32 1.07
CA MET A 241 -17.11 2.71 0.77
C MET A 241 -18.20 2.75 -0.30
N PRO A 242 -19.32 3.44 -0.04
CA PRO A 242 -20.36 3.66 -1.03
C PRO A 242 -19.78 4.24 -2.32
N SER A 243 -20.40 3.90 -3.46
CA SER A 243 -20.00 4.44 -4.78
C SER A 243 -19.90 5.97 -4.79
N ALA A 244 -20.80 6.67 -4.08
CA ALA A 244 -20.76 8.12 -3.92
C ALA A 244 -19.51 8.63 -3.18
N GLU A 245 -19.04 7.91 -2.15
CA GLU A 245 -17.81 8.24 -1.43
C GLU A 245 -16.57 7.95 -2.26
N VAL A 246 -16.58 6.85 -3.04
CA VAL A 246 -15.52 6.56 -4.00
C VAL A 246 -15.43 7.67 -5.04
N LYS A 247 -16.56 8.09 -5.62
CA LYS A 247 -16.61 9.21 -6.57
C LYS A 247 -16.07 10.50 -5.95
N LYS A 248 -16.52 10.84 -4.73
CA LYS A 248 -16.01 12.01 -3.99
C LYS A 248 -14.50 11.94 -3.74
N ALA A 249 -13.97 10.76 -3.39
CA ALA A 249 -12.54 10.56 -3.19
C ALA A 249 -11.75 10.69 -4.52
N LEU A 250 -12.30 10.19 -5.63
CA LEU A 250 -11.75 10.38 -6.97
C LEU A 250 -11.86 11.83 -7.45
N GLU A 251 -12.76 12.64 -6.92
CA GLU A 251 -12.91 14.07 -7.26
C GLU A 251 -12.13 15.00 -6.32
N ALA A 252 -11.59 14.49 -5.20
CA ALA A 252 -10.83 15.28 -4.25
C ALA A 252 -9.48 15.79 -4.82
N PRO A 253 -8.92 16.89 -4.27
CA PRO A 253 -7.57 17.35 -4.62
C PRO A 253 -6.51 16.27 -4.40
N ILE A 254 -5.48 16.27 -5.24
CA ILE A 254 -4.40 15.27 -5.16
C ILE A 254 -3.66 15.39 -3.83
N SER A 255 -3.60 14.28 -3.11
CA SER A 255 -2.79 14.11 -1.90
C SER A 255 -1.59 13.22 -2.21
N LYS A 256 -0.40 13.84 -2.29
CA LYS A 256 0.87 13.16 -2.56
C LYS A 256 1.50 12.57 -1.29
N ASN A 257 1.47 13.34 -0.19
CA ASN A 257 2.09 12.97 1.08
C ASN A 257 1.04 12.99 2.21
N PRO A 258 0.05 12.09 2.20
CA PRO A 258 -1.04 12.14 3.18
C PRO A 258 -0.56 11.90 4.63
N LEU A 259 0.55 11.17 4.80
CA LEU A 259 1.15 10.86 6.11
C LEU A 259 1.89 12.05 6.75
N SER A 260 2.09 13.17 6.05
CA SER A 260 2.73 14.35 6.66
C SER A 260 1.80 15.15 7.57
N VAL A 261 0.51 14.83 7.57
CA VAL A 261 -0.49 15.51 8.40
C VAL A 261 -0.48 14.89 9.79
N GLU A 262 -0.25 15.71 10.81
CA GLU A 262 -0.33 15.25 12.20
C GLU A 262 -1.78 14.88 12.59
N PRO A 263 -1.97 13.82 13.39
CA PRO A 263 -3.30 13.42 13.84
C PRO A 263 -3.88 14.46 14.82
N ASP A 264 -5.04 15.02 14.47
CA ASP A 264 -5.81 15.92 15.32
C ASP A 264 -7.19 15.30 15.63
N PRO A 265 -7.50 14.98 16.89
CA PRO A 265 -8.82 14.47 17.30
C PRO A 265 -10.00 15.38 16.92
N LYS A 266 -9.75 16.69 16.74
CA LYS A 266 -10.80 17.64 16.32
C LYS A 266 -11.06 17.63 14.82
N ASN A 267 -10.12 17.11 14.03
CA ASN A 267 -10.21 17.10 12.58
C ASN A 267 -9.65 15.80 12.00
N PRO A 268 -10.28 14.64 12.30
CA PRO A 268 -9.80 13.34 11.80
C PRO A 268 -9.83 13.27 10.26
N ASP A 269 -10.73 14.01 9.60
CA ASP A 269 -10.82 14.11 8.14
C ASP A 269 -9.63 14.81 7.46
N ALA A 270 -8.75 15.45 8.21
CA ALA A 270 -7.50 15.98 7.68
C ALA A 270 -6.56 14.88 7.18
N ILE A 271 -6.65 13.67 7.76
CA ILE A 271 -5.90 12.49 7.34
C ILE A 271 -6.54 11.94 6.07
N LYS A 272 -5.91 12.20 4.93
CA LYS A 272 -6.40 11.80 3.61
C LYS A 272 -5.82 10.44 3.20
N LEU A 273 -6.46 9.81 2.22
CA LEU A 273 -5.88 8.68 1.50
C LEU A 273 -4.86 9.19 0.49
N SER A 274 -3.87 8.36 0.17
CA SER A 274 -3.02 8.61 -1.00
C SER A 274 -3.90 8.56 -2.26
N THR A 275 -3.82 9.61 -3.09
CA THR A 275 -4.62 9.65 -4.32
C THR A 275 -4.18 8.55 -5.28
N GLY A 276 -2.88 8.37 -5.53
CA GLY A 276 -2.41 7.35 -6.45
C GLY A 276 -2.65 5.93 -5.94
N GLY A 277 -2.54 5.71 -4.64
CA GLY A 277 -2.85 4.43 -4.01
C GLY A 277 -4.32 4.07 -4.10
N PHE A 278 -5.19 5.07 -3.89
CA PHE A 278 -6.62 4.89 -4.06
C PHE A 278 -7.01 4.62 -5.53
N LEU A 279 -6.32 5.26 -6.49
CA LEU A 279 -6.47 4.96 -7.91
C LEU A 279 -6.02 3.54 -8.26
N CYS A 280 -4.86 3.10 -7.75
CA CYS A 280 -4.38 1.73 -7.94
C CYS A 280 -5.38 0.71 -7.36
N LEU A 281 -5.95 0.99 -6.18
CA LEU A 281 -6.97 0.15 -5.56
C LEU A 281 -8.23 0.07 -6.42
N THR A 282 -8.69 1.19 -6.97
CA THR A 282 -9.88 1.27 -7.84
C THR A 282 -9.65 0.52 -9.15
N ALA A 283 -8.51 0.77 -9.81
CA ALA A 283 -8.12 0.08 -11.04
C ALA A 283 -7.99 -1.43 -10.82
N TYR A 284 -7.41 -1.86 -9.70
CA TYR A 284 -7.31 -3.28 -9.37
C TYR A 284 -8.69 -3.93 -9.22
N ARG A 285 -9.68 -3.25 -8.61
CA ARG A 285 -11.04 -3.80 -8.48
C ARG A 285 -11.74 -3.97 -9.81
N MET A 286 -11.61 -3.00 -10.71
CA MET A 286 -12.12 -3.08 -12.08
C MET A 286 -11.41 -4.18 -12.88
N PHE A 287 -10.08 -4.25 -12.76
CA PHE A 287 -9.30 -5.31 -13.38
C PHE A 287 -9.70 -6.71 -12.87
N ALA A 288 -9.83 -6.85 -11.55
CA ALA A 288 -10.12 -8.13 -10.91
C ALA A 288 -11.57 -8.60 -11.13
N SER A 289 -12.53 -7.70 -11.34
CA SER A 289 -13.90 -8.12 -11.67
C SER A 289 -13.95 -8.86 -12.99
N ASP A 290 -13.17 -8.45 -13.97
CA ASP A 290 -13.21 -9.03 -15.31
C ASP A 290 -12.23 -10.20 -15.45
N ILE A 291 -11.02 -10.08 -14.90
CA ILE A 291 -9.96 -11.08 -15.07
C ILE A 291 -10.07 -12.24 -14.05
N PHE A 292 -10.63 -11.98 -12.87
CA PHE A 292 -10.71 -12.95 -11.79
C PHE A 292 -12.15 -13.24 -11.33
N ASP A 293 -13.17 -12.70 -12.00
CA ASP A 293 -14.58 -12.80 -11.60
C ASP A 293 -14.81 -12.37 -10.15
N ALA A 294 -14.08 -11.34 -9.70
CA ALA A 294 -14.16 -10.86 -8.32
C ALA A 294 -15.42 -10.01 -8.09
N ASP A 295 -16.14 -10.30 -7.01
CA ASP A 295 -17.34 -9.58 -6.59
C ASP A 295 -16.96 -8.26 -5.87
N TYR A 296 -16.77 -7.20 -6.67
CA TYR A 296 -16.51 -5.84 -6.20
C TYR A 296 -17.58 -4.88 -6.68
N ASP A 297 -18.06 -4.04 -5.76
CA ASP A 297 -18.89 -2.88 -6.10
C ASP A 297 -18.09 -1.92 -6.98
N GLN A 298 -18.58 -1.67 -8.19
CA GLN A 298 -17.92 -0.79 -9.16
C GLN A 298 -18.38 0.66 -8.95
N PRO A 299 -17.46 1.64 -9.06
CA PRO A 299 -17.82 3.03 -8.89
C PRO A 299 -18.73 3.52 -10.03
N ASP A 300 -19.61 4.46 -9.71
CA ASP A 300 -20.50 5.08 -10.68
C ASP A 300 -19.82 6.28 -11.36
N VAL A 301 -18.90 5.96 -12.27
CA VAL A 301 -18.09 6.92 -13.02
C VAL A 301 -18.11 6.61 -14.52
N ASN A 302 -17.96 7.63 -15.37
CA ASN A 302 -17.85 7.47 -16.82
C ASN A 302 -16.53 8.07 -17.31
N ILE A 303 -16.20 7.87 -18.59
CA ILE A 303 -15.03 8.54 -19.18
C ILE A 303 -15.21 10.06 -19.08
N PHE A 304 -16.40 10.55 -19.42
CA PHE A 304 -16.76 11.95 -19.34
C PHE A 304 -17.91 12.20 -18.36
N PRO A 305 -17.77 13.16 -17.44
CA PRO A 305 -16.59 14.01 -17.21
C PRO A 305 -15.54 13.41 -16.25
N GLU A 306 -15.84 12.31 -15.55
CA GLU A 306 -15.09 11.92 -14.35
C GLU A 306 -13.65 11.50 -14.66
N HIS A 307 -13.45 10.50 -15.51
CA HIS A 307 -12.10 10.01 -15.83
C HIS A 307 -11.25 11.08 -16.54
N HIS A 308 -11.84 11.85 -17.46
CA HIS A 308 -11.15 12.95 -18.14
C HIS A 308 -10.63 13.99 -17.14
N THR A 309 -11.48 14.43 -16.20
CA THR A 309 -11.10 15.39 -15.17
C THR A 309 -10.00 14.83 -14.27
N LEU A 310 -10.14 13.56 -13.88
CA LEU A 310 -9.17 12.86 -13.06
C LEU A 310 -7.80 12.77 -13.75
N LEU A 311 -7.76 12.33 -15.01
CA LEU A 311 -6.54 12.21 -15.80
C LEU A 311 -5.87 13.59 -15.99
N LYS A 312 -6.66 14.61 -16.32
CA LYS A 312 -6.17 15.99 -16.45
C LYS A 312 -5.56 16.49 -15.16
N ARG A 313 -6.24 16.29 -14.02
CA ARG A 313 -5.76 16.74 -12.71
C ARG A 313 -4.50 16.00 -12.30
N PHE A 314 -4.42 14.69 -12.54
CA PHE A 314 -3.25 13.88 -12.18
C PHE A 314 -2.00 14.26 -12.97
N LEU A 315 -2.14 14.47 -14.28
CA LEU A 315 -1.01 14.86 -15.13
C LEU A 315 -0.55 16.31 -14.87
N GLY A 316 -1.47 17.21 -14.52
CA GLY A 316 -1.16 18.59 -14.17
C GLY A 316 -0.38 19.34 -15.25
N ASP A 317 0.47 20.27 -14.83
CA ASP A 317 1.24 21.15 -15.73
C ASP A 317 2.56 20.53 -16.22
N GLU A 318 3.03 19.47 -15.55
CA GLU A 318 4.25 18.72 -15.93
C GLU A 318 3.94 17.23 -16.22
N PRO A 319 3.19 16.92 -17.31
CA PRO A 319 2.73 15.56 -17.58
C PRO A 319 3.88 14.54 -17.67
N GLN A 320 4.99 14.88 -18.32
CA GLN A 320 6.13 13.98 -18.47
C GLN A 320 6.71 13.57 -17.11
N ALA A 321 6.91 14.54 -16.20
CA ALA A 321 7.43 14.26 -14.87
C ALA A 321 6.45 13.41 -14.05
N GLN A 322 5.14 13.70 -14.13
CA GLN A 322 4.13 12.91 -13.43
C GLN A 322 4.05 11.47 -13.95
N ILE A 323 4.15 11.27 -15.28
CA ILE A 323 4.10 9.95 -15.93
C ILE A 323 5.32 9.11 -15.60
N VAL A 324 6.51 9.70 -15.68
CA VAL A 324 7.77 8.98 -15.40
C VAL A 324 7.93 8.72 -13.90
N GLY A 325 7.48 9.65 -13.05
CA GLY A 325 7.56 9.51 -11.59
C GLY A 325 6.54 8.53 -10.99
N ASN A 326 5.39 8.33 -11.64
CA ASN A 326 4.30 7.49 -11.12
C ASN A 326 3.78 6.52 -12.18
N PRO A 327 4.62 5.64 -12.75
CA PRO A 327 4.25 4.82 -13.90
C PRO A 327 3.10 3.85 -13.57
N GLY A 328 3.12 3.24 -12.41
CA GLY A 328 2.06 2.32 -11.98
C GLY A 328 0.72 3.03 -11.73
N THR A 329 0.73 4.21 -11.12
CA THR A 329 -0.48 5.04 -10.95
C THR A 329 -1.04 5.50 -12.29
N VAL A 330 -0.18 5.84 -13.25
CA VAL A 330 -0.63 6.19 -14.61
C VAL A 330 -1.16 4.97 -15.35
N GLU A 331 -0.55 3.80 -15.21
CA GLU A 331 -1.10 2.55 -15.72
C GLU A 331 -2.50 2.29 -15.12
N ALA A 332 -2.69 2.49 -13.82
CA ALA A 332 -3.99 2.36 -13.17
C ALA A 332 -5.06 3.29 -13.80
N LEU A 333 -4.69 4.52 -14.16
CA LEU A 333 -5.59 5.42 -14.89
C LEU A 333 -5.96 4.87 -16.27
N ILE A 334 -5.02 4.27 -17.00
CA ILE A 334 -5.30 3.64 -18.30
C ILE A 334 -6.18 2.40 -18.15
N VAL A 335 -5.98 1.60 -17.10
CA VAL A 335 -6.85 0.45 -16.78
C VAL A 335 -8.29 0.89 -16.55
N ILE A 336 -8.50 1.96 -15.77
CA ILE A 336 -9.85 2.51 -15.55
C ILE A 336 -10.46 2.94 -16.89
N ALA A 337 -9.68 3.59 -17.78
CA ALA A 337 -10.15 4.03 -19.08
C ALA A 337 -10.59 2.84 -19.98
N LEU A 338 -9.75 1.81 -20.06
CA LEU A 338 -10.01 0.58 -20.82
C LEU A 338 -11.28 -0.12 -20.33
N TRP A 339 -11.40 -0.29 -19.01
CA TRP A 339 -12.55 -0.93 -18.40
C TRP A 339 -13.84 -0.14 -18.67
N LEU A 340 -13.82 1.19 -18.49
CA LEU A 340 -14.99 2.04 -18.77
C LEU A 340 -15.41 1.99 -20.25
N ASN A 341 -14.46 1.92 -21.18
CA ASN A 341 -14.74 1.79 -22.59
C ASN A 341 -15.38 0.43 -22.93
N ASP A 342 -14.86 -0.67 -22.37
CA ASP A 342 -15.42 -2.01 -22.55
C ASP A 342 -16.87 -2.09 -22.03
N GLN A 343 -17.14 -1.49 -20.87
CA GLN A 343 -18.47 -1.38 -20.28
C GLN A 343 -19.37 -0.33 -20.96
N LYS A 344 -18.91 0.32 -22.05
CA LYS A 344 -19.62 1.36 -22.81
C LYS A 344 -20.03 2.58 -21.97
N ARG A 345 -19.29 2.87 -20.89
CA ARG A 345 -19.52 3.97 -19.95
C ARG A 345 -18.79 5.25 -20.38
N LEU A 346 -19.10 5.72 -21.59
CA LEU A 346 -18.37 6.83 -22.22
C LEU A 346 -18.83 8.19 -21.68
N VAL A 347 -20.11 8.50 -21.79
CA VAL A 347 -20.67 9.82 -21.45
C VAL A 347 -21.70 9.67 -20.35
N GLY A 348 -21.41 10.24 -19.19
CA GLY A 348 -22.32 10.26 -18.04
C GLY A 348 -23.42 11.31 -18.16
N PRO A 349 -24.47 11.22 -17.33
CA PRO A 349 -25.59 12.17 -17.32
C PRO A 349 -25.17 13.60 -16.93
N SER A 350 -24.05 13.75 -16.22
CA SER A 350 -23.50 15.03 -15.79
C SER A 350 -22.57 15.67 -16.82
N ALA A 351 -22.37 15.07 -17.99
CA ALA A 351 -21.50 15.63 -19.02
C ALA A 351 -22.14 16.84 -19.71
N GLU A 352 -21.34 17.89 -19.94
CA GLU A 352 -21.76 19.06 -20.70
C GLU A 352 -22.06 18.71 -22.17
N LYS A 353 -22.95 19.50 -22.81
CA LYS A 353 -23.17 19.40 -24.25
C LYS A 353 -21.90 19.84 -24.99
N GLY A 354 -21.25 18.92 -25.69
CA GLY A 354 -20.00 19.20 -26.43
C GLY A 354 -18.76 18.74 -25.68
N VAL A 355 -18.71 17.46 -25.31
CA VAL A 355 -17.57 16.81 -24.65
C VAL A 355 -16.27 17.10 -25.39
N ASN A 356 -15.23 17.53 -24.67
CA ASN A 356 -13.94 17.86 -25.27
C ASN A 356 -13.07 16.61 -25.49
N PHE A 357 -13.45 15.82 -26.50
CA PHE A 357 -12.72 14.61 -26.90
C PHE A 357 -11.25 14.90 -27.25
N MET A 358 -10.96 16.04 -27.87
CA MET A 358 -9.60 16.41 -28.27
C MET A 358 -8.68 16.61 -27.05
N SER A 359 -9.19 17.21 -25.98
CA SER A 359 -8.43 17.35 -24.73
C SER A 359 -8.12 15.98 -24.12
N TYR A 360 -9.08 15.05 -24.15
CA TYR A 360 -8.86 13.70 -23.62
C TYR A 360 -7.86 12.91 -24.46
N HIS A 361 -8.01 12.93 -25.79
CA HIS A 361 -7.09 12.31 -26.74
C HIS A 361 -5.65 12.84 -26.57
N HIS A 362 -5.49 14.15 -26.34
CA HIS A 362 -4.18 14.74 -26.05
C HIS A 362 -3.55 14.14 -24.78
N LEU A 363 -4.31 14.00 -23.68
CA LEU A 363 -3.81 13.40 -22.44
C LEU A 363 -3.37 11.93 -22.64
N LEU A 364 -4.16 11.14 -23.38
CA LEU A 364 -3.80 9.76 -23.72
C LEU A 364 -2.56 9.70 -24.62
N THR A 365 -2.40 10.66 -25.53
CA THR A 365 -1.20 10.78 -26.37
C THR A 365 0.04 11.05 -25.51
N LEU A 366 -0.06 11.93 -24.51
CA LEU A 366 1.05 12.18 -23.57
C LEU A 366 1.46 10.90 -22.83
N VAL A 367 0.50 10.10 -22.36
CA VAL A 367 0.80 8.79 -21.74
C VAL A 367 1.45 7.85 -22.76
N SER A 368 0.93 7.80 -23.99
CA SER A 368 1.47 6.98 -25.08
C SER A 368 2.91 7.34 -25.45
N VAL A 369 3.32 8.59 -25.27
CA VAL A 369 4.68 9.05 -25.58
C VAL A 369 5.63 8.85 -24.40
N PHE A 370 5.22 9.23 -23.18
CA PHE A 370 6.15 9.38 -22.06
C PHE A 370 6.20 8.18 -21.10
N HIS A 371 5.21 7.29 -21.08
CA HIS A 371 5.18 6.19 -20.10
C HIS A 371 6.37 5.24 -20.26
N PRO A 372 7.08 4.78 -19.23
CA PRO A 372 8.28 3.96 -19.42
C PRO A 372 8.00 2.57 -20.03
N SER A 373 6.85 1.95 -19.73
CA SER A 373 6.45 0.66 -20.33
C SER A 373 5.83 0.84 -21.71
N LEU A 374 6.40 0.17 -22.71
CA LEU A 374 5.87 0.10 -24.09
C LEU A 374 4.46 -0.48 -24.16
N ARG A 375 4.10 -1.39 -23.25
CA ARG A 375 2.79 -2.03 -23.25
C ARG A 375 1.69 -1.07 -22.77
N VAL A 376 1.98 -0.27 -21.76
CA VAL A 376 1.08 0.80 -21.32
C VAL A 376 0.97 1.89 -22.37
N ARG A 377 2.06 2.22 -23.08
CA ARG A 377 2.00 3.13 -24.25
C ARG A 377 1.03 2.60 -25.31
N ASN A 378 1.13 1.33 -25.64
CA ASN A 378 0.23 0.68 -26.60
C ASN A 378 -1.23 0.72 -26.11
N ALA A 379 -1.49 0.40 -24.84
CA ALA A 379 -2.82 0.48 -24.25
C ALA A 379 -3.41 1.90 -24.33
N ALA A 380 -2.61 2.93 -24.01
CA ALA A 380 -3.03 4.32 -24.15
C ALA A 380 -3.29 4.72 -25.62
N THR A 381 -2.51 4.17 -26.57
CA THR A 381 -2.72 4.41 -28.01
C THR A 381 -3.99 3.74 -28.53
N VAL A 382 -4.35 2.56 -28.03
CA VAL A 382 -5.61 1.88 -28.40
C VAL A 382 -6.83 2.64 -27.85
N MET A 383 -6.68 3.30 -26.71
CA MET A 383 -7.74 4.11 -26.10
C MET A 383 -7.90 5.49 -26.76
N ALA A 384 -6.82 6.04 -27.33
CA ALA A 384 -6.80 7.37 -27.96
C ALA A 384 -7.50 7.33 -29.32
#